data_AF-A0A7C3QIK9-F1
#
_entry.id   AF-A0A7C3QIK9-F1
#
_cell.length_a   1.000
_cell.length_b   1.000
_cell.length_c   1.000
_cell.angle_alpha   90.00
_cell.angle_beta   90.00
_cell.angle_gamma   90.00
#
_symmetry.space_group_name_H-M   'P 1'
#
loop_
_entity.id
_entity.type
_entity.pdbx_description
1 polymer ?
#
loop_
_entity_poly.entity_id
_entity_poly.type
_entity_poly.pdbx_seq_one_letter_code
_entity_poly.pdbx_strand_id
1 'polypeptide(L)'
;MNEQRLTQLDPQLAYLVQLTRYGLKPLSRWEGRLDDKKRDVIGGAGLEVDTITRGTRIGRKIPQTVFARSGRATGFYRRRFHGTRIRHTPQEIRQEGWFFGYPSCCVDAFIRHPYTPNHLAPEDQEILFHWACPDCVVTPGLLREYRRIHAECMRLFRGRKPARQSALLLGPRRLIPVAASLALAAGAVAWSDNQDPHWLLAPDDGDSDYLSVAEEILRGTIWDNPDTDGDGYYDGVQTSFLIKQLIDCPPPGVEVIPHYLQHTEPCMVCGEQVNMGWVEIINHLRHDRTFSLHFIALHYLERGCLEYRGGYHSGRADVDSAKTILFPYDPAHQLPPEGLDSDGDGLV
;
A
#
# COMPACT_ATOMS: atom_id res chain seq x y z
N MET A 1 21.51 -4.13 -15.48
CA MET A 1 20.74 -4.10 -16.75
C MET A 1 21.31 -3.01 -17.63
N ASN A 2 21.50 -3.26 -18.93
CA ASN A 2 21.98 -2.24 -19.86
C ASN A 2 20.84 -1.25 -20.19
N GLU A 3 20.83 -0.08 -19.55
CA GLU A 3 19.80 0.98 -19.71
C GLU A 3 19.55 1.34 -21.18
N GLN A 4 20.54 1.11 -22.04
CA GLN A 4 20.44 1.26 -23.48
C GLN A 4 19.34 0.39 -24.13
N ARG A 5 18.98 -0.76 -23.57
CA ARG A 5 17.92 -1.62 -24.13
C ARG A 5 16.52 -1.06 -23.92
N LEU A 6 16.29 -0.27 -22.86
CA LEU A 6 14.97 0.35 -22.60
C LEU A 6 14.57 1.34 -23.70
N THR A 7 15.54 1.95 -24.38
CA THR A 7 15.31 2.87 -25.50
C THR A 7 14.68 2.21 -26.74
N GLN A 8 14.55 0.88 -26.75
CA GLN A 8 13.84 0.13 -27.78
C GLN A 8 12.31 0.12 -27.55
N LEU A 9 11.87 0.50 -26.35
CA LEU A 9 10.47 0.64 -25.98
C LEU A 9 9.98 2.07 -26.28
N ASP A 10 8.66 2.23 -26.32
CA ASP A 10 8.03 3.54 -26.28
C ASP A 10 8.39 4.26 -24.96
N PRO A 11 8.58 5.60 -24.94
CA PRO A 11 8.96 6.32 -23.72
C PRO A 11 8.03 6.10 -22.53
N GLN A 12 6.71 6.04 -22.77
CA GLN A 12 5.72 5.82 -21.71
C GLN A 12 5.77 4.38 -21.19
N LEU A 13 5.97 3.41 -22.10
CA LEU A 13 6.17 2.01 -21.71
C LEU A 13 7.48 1.81 -20.94
N ALA A 14 8.58 2.44 -21.37
CA ALA A 14 9.86 2.40 -20.68
C ALA A 14 9.75 2.99 -19.26
N TYR A 15 9.01 4.10 -19.13
CA TYR A 15 8.73 4.70 -17.83
C TYR A 15 7.93 3.75 -16.93
N LEU A 16 6.87 3.14 -17.45
CA LEU A 16 6.05 2.17 -16.72
C LEU A 16 6.84 0.92 -16.29
N VAL A 17 7.75 0.44 -17.13
CA VAL A 17 8.70 -0.64 -16.82
C VAL A 17 9.60 -0.25 -15.64
N GLN A 18 10.14 0.98 -15.65
CA GLN A 18 11.00 1.44 -14.55
C GLN A 18 10.23 1.59 -13.23
N LEU A 19 9.01 2.15 -13.25
CA LEU A 19 8.17 2.24 -12.05
C LEU A 19 7.92 0.85 -11.43
N THR A 20 7.68 -0.15 -12.27
CA THR A 20 7.44 -1.53 -11.81
C THR A 20 8.72 -2.17 -11.28
N ARG A 21 9.84 -1.96 -11.97
CA ARG A 21 11.15 -2.48 -11.58
C ARG A 21 11.62 -1.92 -10.24
N TYR A 22 11.39 -0.64 -9.98
CA TYR A 22 11.71 0.00 -8.70
C TYR A 22 10.67 -0.29 -7.60
N GLY A 23 9.59 -1.01 -7.90
CA GLY A 23 8.59 -1.42 -6.92
C GLY A 23 7.54 -0.37 -6.56
N LEU A 24 7.55 0.80 -7.23
CA LEU A 24 6.52 1.84 -7.04
C LEU A 24 5.17 1.45 -7.65
N LYS A 25 5.18 0.54 -8.63
CA LYS A 25 3.98 -0.13 -9.14
C LYS A 25 4.12 -1.63 -8.92
N PRO A 26 3.28 -2.26 -8.08
CA PRO A 26 3.34 -3.70 -7.85
C PRO A 26 3.13 -4.50 -9.14
N LEU A 27 2.20 -4.05 -9.98
CA LEU A 27 1.93 -4.58 -11.31
C LEU A 27 1.59 -3.45 -12.27
N SER A 28 1.94 -3.63 -13.54
CA SER A 28 1.61 -2.70 -14.61
C SER A 28 0.91 -3.40 -15.76
N ARG A 29 -0.03 -2.69 -16.39
CA ARG A 29 -0.77 -3.14 -17.56
C ARG A 29 -0.46 -2.24 -18.76
N TRP A 30 -0.24 -2.85 -19.91
CA TRP A 30 -0.06 -2.18 -21.19
C TRP A 30 -1.06 -2.72 -22.22
N GLU A 31 -1.84 -1.82 -22.82
CA GLU A 31 -2.89 -2.16 -23.78
C GLU A 31 -2.40 -2.12 -25.24
N GLY A 32 -1.21 -1.56 -25.48
CA GLY A 32 -0.59 -1.57 -26.80
C GLY A 32 -0.06 -2.94 -27.19
N ARG A 33 0.05 -3.19 -28.50
CA ARG A 33 0.64 -4.43 -29.01
C ARG A 33 2.15 -4.44 -28.74
N LEU A 34 2.63 -5.52 -28.13
CA LEU A 34 4.05 -5.81 -27.95
C LEU A 34 4.43 -6.97 -28.87
N ASP A 35 5.53 -6.78 -29.60
CA ASP A 35 6.21 -7.88 -30.28
C ASP A 35 7.14 -8.62 -29.28
N ASP A 36 7.64 -9.78 -29.69
CA ASP A 36 8.48 -10.62 -28.81
C ASP A 36 9.76 -9.90 -28.39
N LYS A 37 10.33 -9.06 -29.27
CA LYS A 37 11.53 -8.27 -28.96
C LYS A 37 11.28 -7.29 -27.81
N LYS A 38 10.14 -6.61 -27.80
CA LYS A 38 9.75 -5.71 -26.71
C LYS A 38 9.49 -6.47 -25.42
N ARG A 39 8.88 -7.65 -25.49
CA ARG A 39 8.68 -8.52 -24.32
C ARG A 39 10.01 -8.98 -23.73
N ASP A 40 10.99 -9.34 -24.57
CA ASP A 40 12.34 -9.70 -24.12
C ASP A 40 13.07 -8.54 -23.43
N VAL A 41 12.83 -7.30 -23.88
CA VAL A 41 13.38 -6.11 -23.21
C VAL A 41 12.77 -5.95 -21.81
N ILE A 42 11.47 -6.15 -21.65
CA ILE A 42 10.79 -6.11 -20.34
C ILE A 42 11.28 -7.26 -19.44
N GLY A 43 11.36 -8.48 -19.98
CA GLY A 43 11.91 -9.65 -19.27
C GLY A 43 13.35 -9.45 -18.83
N GLY A 44 14.19 -8.89 -19.70
CA GLY A 44 15.57 -8.51 -19.40
C GLY A 44 15.71 -7.41 -18.34
N ALA A 45 14.60 -6.74 -17.97
CA ALA A 45 14.53 -5.83 -16.84
C ALA A 45 14.27 -6.50 -15.49
N GLY A 46 14.20 -7.83 -15.47
CA GLY A 46 13.88 -8.62 -14.27
C GLY A 46 12.39 -8.59 -13.93
N LEU A 47 11.54 -8.41 -14.95
CA LEU A 47 10.10 -8.38 -14.80
C LEU A 47 9.48 -9.60 -15.47
N GLU A 48 8.54 -10.23 -14.79
CA GLU A 48 7.75 -11.32 -15.32
C GLU A 48 6.64 -10.77 -16.21
N VAL A 49 6.57 -11.25 -17.45
CA VAL A 49 5.67 -10.72 -18.49
C VAL A 49 4.61 -11.74 -18.84
N ASP A 50 3.35 -11.31 -18.79
CA ASP A 50 2.21 -12.11 -19.15
C ASP A 50 1.28 -11.40 -20.14
N THR A 51 0.48 -12.17 -20.87
CA THR A 51 -0.57 -11.69 -21.76
C THR A 51 -1.92 -12.24 -21.33
N ILE A 52 -2.81 -11.33 -20.96
CA ILE A 52 -4.20 -11.63 -20.66
C ILE A 52 -5.09 -11.22 -21.83
N THR A 53 -6.22 -11.89 -22.01
CA THR A 53 -7.20 -11.49 -23.02
C THR A 53 -8.52 -11.22 -22.35
N ARG A 54 -9.10 -10.04 -22.59
CA ARG A 54 -10.41 -9.65 -22.06
C ARG A 54 -11.38 -9.30 -23.17
N GLY A 55 -12.67 -9.56 -22.96
CA GLY A 55 -13.72 -9.23 -23.91
C GLY A 55 -14.26 -7.82 -23.68
N THR A 56 -14.43 -7.02 -24.74
CA THR A 56 -15.20 -5.78 -24.66
C THR A 56 -16.69 -6.06 -24.51
N ARG A 57 -17.49 -5.01 -24.25
CA ARG A 57 -18.96 -5.09 -24.20
C ARG A 57 -19.57 -5.68 -25.49
N ILE A 58 -18.93 -5.46 -26.63
CA ILE A 58 -19.36 -5.97 -27.96
C ILE A 58 -18.75 -7.35 -28.31
N GLY A 59 -18.07 -8.01 -27.37
CA GLY A 59 -17.49 -9.35 -27.55
C GLY A 59 -16.11 -9.39 -28.24
N ARG A 60 -15.54 -8.24 -28.61
CA ARG A 60 -14.19 -8.18 -29.18
C ARG A 60 -13.16 -8.55 -28.11
N LYS A 61 -12.27 -9.49 -28.41
CA LYS A 61 -11.14 -9.84 -27.53
C LYS A 61 -10.02 -8.81 -27.68
N ILE A 62 -9.57 -8.25 -26.57
CA ILE A 62 -8.46 -7.32 -26.48
C ILE A 62 -7.34 -8.01 -25.68
N PRO A 63 -6.18 -8.27 -26.30
CA PRO A 63 -5.01 -8.70 -25.55
C PRO A 63 -4.43 -7.52 -24.77
N GLN A 64 -4.06 -7.75 -23.52
CA GLN A 64 -3.39 -6.78 -22.65
C GLN A 64 -2.13 -7.46 -22.11
N THR A 65 -1.01 -6.76 -22.13
CA THR A 65 0.22 -7.24 -21.49
C THR A 65 0.20 -6.78 -20.04
N VAL A 66 0.50 -7.68 -19.11
CA VAL A 66 0.74 -7.32 -17.71
C VAL A 66 2.15 -7.74 -17.32
N PHE A 67 2.80 -6.96 -16.47
CA PHE A 67 4.13 -7.29 -15.99
C PHE A 67 4.35 -6.82 -14.55
N ALA A 68 5.14 -7.57 -13.80
CA ALA A 68 5.44 -7.34 -12.39
C ALA A 68 6.82 -7.89 -12.02
N ARG A 69 7.34 -7.55 -10.82
CA ARG A 69 8.61 -8.11 -10.32
C ARG A 69 8.53 -9.59 -9.97
N SER A 70 7.33 -10.12 -9.75
CA SER A 70 7.10 -11.53 -9.45
C SER A 70 6.02 -12.12 -10.35
N GLY A 71 6.21 -13.38 -10.74
CA GLY A 71 5.23 -14.12 -11.55
C GLY A 71 3.95 -14.44 -10.76
N ARG A 72 3.99 -14.33 -9.42
CA ARG A 72 2.81 -14.48 -8.57
C ARG A 72 1.79 -13.38 -8.86
N ALA A 73 2.22 -12.12 -8.91
CA ALA A 73 1.33 -10.97 -9.15
C ALA A 73 0.64 -11.03 -10.52
N THR A 74 1.40 -11.33 -11.59
CA THR A 74 0.83 -11.54 -12.92
C THR A 74 -0.08 -12.76 -12.96
N GLY A 75 0.26 -13.83 -12.24
CA GLY A 75 -0.58 -15.02 -12.05
C GLY A 75 -1.92 -14.73 -11.38
N PHE A 76 -1.95 -13.93 -10.31
CA PHE A 76 -3.19 -13.49 -9.65
C PHE A 76 -4.04 -12.65 -10.58
N TYR A 77 -3.44 -11.65 -11.24
CA TYR A 77 -4.14 -10.80 -12.21
C TYR A 77 -4.75 -11.64 -13.34
N ARG A 78 -3.99 -12.62 -13.87
CA ARG A 78 -4.46 -13.55 -14.90
C ARG A 78 -5.65 -14.37 -14.39
N ARG A 79 -5.54 -15.04 -13.23
CA ARG A 79 -6.65 -15.84 -12.67
C ARG A 79 -7.94 -15.03 -12.53
N ARG A 80 -7.80 -13.76 -12.13
CA ARG A 80 -8.94 -12.88 -11.88
C ARG A 80 -9.57 -12.31 -13.16
N PHE A 81 -8.77 -11.93 -14.15
CA PHE A 81 -9.21 -11.15 -15.30
C PHE A 81 -9.09 -11.84 -16.65
N HIS A 82 -8.32 -12.91 -16.79
CA HIS A 82 -8.21 -13.61 -18.07
C HIS A 82 -9.55 -14.21 -18.50
N GLY A 83 -9.94 -13.99 -19.75
CA GLY A 83 -11.20 -14.47 -20.31
C GLY A 83 -12.44 -13.72 -19.81
N THR A 84 -12.30 -12.77 -18.88
CA THR A 84 -13.43 -11.98 -18.38
C THR A 84 -13.76 -10.83 -19.32
N ARG A 85 -14.94 -10.24 -19.14
CA ARG A 85 -15.30 -9.00 -19.83
C ARG A 85 -14.65 -7.81 -19.11
N ILE A 86 -14.29 -6.79 -19.86
CA ILE A 86 -13.91 -5.49 -19.31
C ILE A 86 -15.17 -4.85 -18.74
N ARG A 87 -15.25 -4.73 -17.42
CA ARG A 87 -16.28 -3.97 -16.72
C ARG A 87 -15.60 -2.87 -15.91
N HIS A 88 -16.38 -1.85 -15.58
CA HIS A 88 -15.94 -0.71 -14.78
C HIS A 88 -16.83 -0.60 -13.55
N THR A 89 -17.05 -1.74 -12.86
CA THR A 89 -17.77 -1.73 -11.60
C THR A 89 -16.86 -1.15 -10.52
N PRO A 90 -17.40 -0.54 -9.45
CA PRO A 90 -16.60 -0.09 -8.31
C PRO A 90 -15.64 -1.17 -7.79
N GLN A 91 -16.10 -2.42 -7.71
CA GLN A 91 -15.28 -3.55 -7.28
C GLN A 91 -14.15 -3.87 -8.26
N GLU A 92 -14.40 -3.89 -9.57
CA GLU A 92 -13.34 -4.11 -10.57
C GLU A 92 -12.35 -2.94 -10.60
N ILE A 93 -12.82 -1.70 -10.45
CA ILE A 93 -11.96 -0.51 -10.39
C ILE A 93 -11.09 -0.55 -9.13
N ARG A 94 -11.65 -0.92 -7.97
CA ARG A 94 -10.88 -1.14 -6.73
C ARG A 94 -9.87 -2.24 -6.88
N GLN A 95 -10.25 -3.38 -7.46
CA GLN A 95 -9.34 -4.50 -7.69
C GLN A 95 -8.23 -4.12 -8.68
N GLU A 96 -8.54 -3.45 -9.78
CA GLU A 96 -7.51 -2.95 -10.71
C GLU A 96 -6.60 -1.91 -10.03
N GLY A 97 -7.18 -0.98 -9.26
CA GLY A 97 -6.42 0.01 -8.49
C GLY A 97 -5.49 -0.63 -7.47
N TRP A 98 -5.98 -1.65 -6.76
CA TRP A 98 -5.25 -2.51 -5.84
C TRP A 98 -4.05 -3.17 -6.53
N PHE A 99 -4.27 -3.87 -7.66
CA PHE A 99 -3.20 -4.49 -8.44
C PHE A 99 -2.15 -3.48 -8.92
N PHE A 100 -2.58 -2.28 -9.31
CA PHE A 100 -1.70 -1.25 -9.87
C PHE A 100 -1.04 -0.35 -8.81
N GLY A 101 -1.37 -0.53 -7.52
CA GLY A 101 -0.85 0.27 -6.42
C GLY A 101 -1.36 1.72 -6.40
N TYR A 102 -2.63 1.94 -6.78
CA TYR A 102 -3.26 3.25 -6.70
C TYR A 102 -3.76 3.53 -5.28
N PRO A 103 -3.59 4.76 -4.75
CA PRO A 103 -4.14 5.11 -3.44
C PRO A 103 -5.65 4.87 -3.38
N SER A 104 -6.11 4.15 -2.36
CA SER A 104 -7.54 3.79 -2.18
C SER A 104 -8.44 5.02 -2.23
N CYS A 105 -8.04 6.11 -1.55
CA CYS A 105 -8.77 7.38 -1.55
C CYS A 105 -8.93 7.98 -2.96
N CYS A 106 -7.92 7.83 -3.83
CA CYS A 106 -7.98 8.29 -5.22
C CYS A 106 -8.88 7.39 -6.07
N VAL A 107 -8.83 6.08 -5.83
CA VAL A 107 -9.68 5.10 -6.50
C VAL A 107 -11.15 5.31 -6.13
N ASP A 108 -11.46 5.49 -4.85
CA ASP A 108 -12.82 5.75 -4.38
C ASP A 108 -13.34 7.13 -4.79
N ALA A 109 -12.48 8.15 -4.77
CA ALA A 109 -12.83 9.45 -5.33
C ALA A 109 -13.16 9.33 -6.82
N PHE A 110 -12.34 8.61 -7.59
CA PHE A 110 -12.60 8.36 -9.01
C PHE A 110 -13.90 7.60 -9.26
N ILE A 111 -14.23 6.62 -8.42
CA ILE A 111 -15.50 5.88 -8.50
C ILE A 111 -16.69 6.81 -8.25
N ARG A 112 -16.60 7.70 -7.25
CA ARG A 112 -17.70 8.63 -6.91
C ARG A 112 -17.83 9.76 -7.93
N HIS A 113 -16.73 10.43 -8.22
CA HIS A 113 -16.63 11.60 -9.06
C HIS A 113 -15.36 11.51 -9.93
N PRO A 114 -15.44 10.88 -11.11
CA PRO A 114 -14.30 10.74 -12.00
C PRO A 114 -13.71 12.11 -12.37
N TYR A 115 -12.38 12.22 -12.34
CA TYR A 115 -11.64 13.40 -12.78
C TYR A 115 -11.97 14.70 -12.02
N THR A 116 -12.34 14.61 -10.74
CA THR A 116 -12.49 15.79 -9.87
C THR A 116 -11.21 16.63 -9.88
N PRO A 117 -11.27 17.96 -10.15
CA PRO A 117 -10.09 18.81 -10.10
C PRO A 117 -9.33 18.65 -8.78
N ASN A 118 -8.00 18.55 -8.83
CA ASN A 118 -7.15 18.39 -7.66
C ASN A 118 -6.14 19.54 -7.55
N HIS A 119 -5.32 19.52 -6.51
CA HIS A 119 -4.36 20.58 -6.20
C HIS A 119 -2.96 20.32 -6.77
N LEU A 120 -2.79 19.32 -7.64
CA LEU A 120 -1.51 19.02 -8.26
C LEU A 120 -1.26 19.93 -9.46
N ALA A 121 0.02 20.21 -9.73
CA ALA A 121 0.42 20.82 -10.99
C ALA A 121 0.05 19.87 -12.16
N PRO A 122 -0.38 20.37 -13.33
CA PRO A 122 -0.71 19.52 -14.48
C PRO A 122 0.39 18.53 -14.84
N GLU A 123 1.65 18.97 -14.78
CA GLU A 123 2.83 18.16 -15.10
C GLU A 123 3.03 17.00 -14.10
N ASP A 124 2.62 17.18 -12.85
CA ASP A 124 2.67 16.11 -11.84
C ASP A 124 1.55 15.10 -12.04
N GLN A 125 0.35 15.55 -12.41
CA GLN A 125 -0.75 14.66 -12.70
C GLN A 125 -0.51 13.84 -13.97
N GLU A 126 0.21 14.39 -14.96
CA GLU A 126 0.57 13.72 -16.22
C GLU A 126 1.51 12.52 -16.04
N ILE A 127 2.37 12.53 -15.01
CA ILE A 127 3.31 11.44 -14.75
C ILE A 127 2.73 10.33 -13.88
N LEU A 128 1.52 10.53 -13.32
CA LEU A 128 0.79 9.54 -12.53
C LEU A 128 -0.08 8.65 -13.43
N PHE A 129 -0.29 7.41 -12.99
CA PHE A 129 -1.18 6.46 -13.68
C PHE A 129 -2.57 6.37 -13.03
N HIS A 130 -2.83 7.20 -12.02
CA HIS A 130 -4.13 7.40 -11.39
C HIS A 130 -4.45 8.89 -11.32
N TRP A 131 -5.74 9.20 -11.22
CA TRP A 131 -6.19 10.56 -10.95
C TRP A 131 -6.15 10.83 -9.45
N ALA A 132 -5.34 11.80 -9.01
CA ALA A 132 -5.25 12.11 -7.59
C ALA A 132 -6.53 12.83 -7.11
N CYS A 133 -7.03 12.46 -5.94
CA CYS A 133 -8.10 13.24 -5.30
C CYS A 133 -7.53 14.51 -4.65
N PRO A 134 -8.36 15.55 -4.42
CA PRO A 134 -7.91 16.83 -3.85
C PRO A 134 -7.16 16.66 -2.52
N ASP A 135 -7.70 15.80 -1.65
CA ASP A 135 -7.19 15.59 -0.28
C ASP A 135 -6.30 14.34 -0.17
N CYS A 136 -5.63 13.94 -1.26
CA CYS A 136 -4.81 12.73 -1.25
C CYS A 136 -3.55 12.94 -0.39
N VAL A 137 -3.42 12.19 0.71
CA VAL A 137 -2.23 12.19 1.57
C VAL A 137 -1.09 11.31 1.04
N VAL A 138 -1.41 10.29 0.24
CA VAL A 138 -0.42 9.32 -0.29
C VAL A 138 0.32 9.87 -1.51
N THR A 139 -0.41 10.49 -2.45
CA THR A 139 0.16 10.93 -3.74
C THR A 139 1.32 11.92 -3.57
N PRO A 140 1.27 12.93 -2.68
CA PRO A 140 2.41 13.82 -2.44
C PRO A 140 3.71 13.09 -2.06
N GLY A 141 3.62 12.03 -1.25
CA GLY A 141 4.78 11.20 -0.88
C GLY A 141 5.35 10.41 -2.07
N LEU A 142 4.52 10.02 -3.03
CA LEU A 142 4.94 9.30 -4.24
C LEU A 142 5.60 10.21 -5.28
N LEU A 143 5.22 11.50 -5.33
CA LEU A 143 5.64 12.42 -6.41
C LEU A 143 7.15 12.59 -6.52
N ARG A 144 7.88 12.56 -5.39
CA ARG A 144 9.36 12.64 -5.40
C ARG A 144 9.96 11.55 -6.28
N GLU A 145 9.58 10.30 -6.05
CA GLU A 145 10.13 9.15 -6.78
C GLU A 145 9.61 9.05 -8.21
N TYR A 146 8.32 9.37 -8.43
CA TYR A 146 7.75 9.44 -9.76
C TYR A 146 8.49 10.47 -10.64
N ARG A 147 8.74 11.68 -10.13
CA ARG A 147 9.52 12.71 -10.84
C ARG A 147 10.94 12.26 -11.13
N ARG A 148 11.62 11.65 -10.16
CA ARG A 148 13.00 11.15 -10.32
C ARG A 148 13.08 10.14 -11.46
N ILE A 149 12.25 9.09 -11.42
CA ILE A 149 12.25 8.02 -12.41
C ILE A 149 11.78 8.53 -13.78
N HIS A 150 10.78 9.41 -13.81
CA HIS A 150 10.34 10.03 -15.05
C HIS A 150 11.46 10.84 -15.70
N ALA A 151 12.18 11.67 -14.93
CA ALA A 151 13.30 12.45 -15.42
C ALA A 151 14.46 11.57 -15.92
N GLU A 152 14.84 10.55 -15.16
CA GLU A 152 15.85 9.56 -15.56
C GLU A 152 15.45 8.87 -16.87
N CYS A 153 14.21 8.38 -16.97
CA CYS A 153 13.70 7.73 -18.16
C CYS A 153 13.73 8.67 -19.36
N MET A 154 13.23 9.90 -19.23
CA MET A 154 13.20 10.86 -20.34
C MET A 154 14.60 11.30 -20.78
N ARG A 155 15.60 11.35 -19.89
CA ARG A 155 17.00 11.60 -20.28
C ARG A 155 17.52 10.55 -21.26
N LEU A 156 17.12 9.27 -21.12
CA LEU A 156 17.52 8.20 -22.06
C LEU A 156 17.00 8.45 -23.48
N PHE A 157 15.88 9.17 -23.62
CA PHE A 157 15.26 9.48 -24.91
C PHE A 157 15.64 10.86 -25.48
N ARG A 158 16.17 11.79 -24.66
CA ARG A 158 16.55 13.16 -25.06
C ARG A 158 17.70 13.26 -26.07
N GLY A 159 18.30 12.14 -26.50
CA GLY A 159 19.34 12.08 -27.54
C GLY A 159 18.93 11.40 -28.85
N ARG A 160 17.69 10.91 -29.00
CA ARG A 160 17.23 10.19 -30.20
C ARG A 160 16.10 10.93 -30.90
N LYS A 161 16.29 11.25 -32.19
CA LYS A 161 15.20 11.76 -33.05
C LYS A 161 14.06 10.73 -33.05
N PRO A 162 12.80 11.13 -32.84
CA PRO A 162 11.66 10.21 -32.88
C PRO A 162 11.60 9.54 -34.25
N ALA A 163 11.49 8.21 -34.27
CA ALA A 163 11.17 7.48 -35.48
C ALA A 163 9.79 7.93 -35.95
N ARG A 164 9.72 8.52 -37.16
CA ARG A 164 8.48 8.91 -37.83
C ARG A 164 7.52 7.72 -37.86
N GLN A 165 6.48 7.77 -37.04
CA GLN A 165 5.28 7.01 -37.33
C GLN A 165 4.50 7.80 -38.39
N SER A 166 4.35 7.16 -39.54
CA SER A 166 3.68 7.69 -40.72
C SER A 166 2.25 8.10 -40.39
N ALA A 167 2.00 9.41 -40.40
CA ALA A 167 0.67 9.98 -40.42
C ALA A 167 -0.03 9.56 -41.72
N LEU A 168 -0.99 8.65 -41.63
CA LEU A 168 -2.04 8.55 -42.64
C LEU A 168 -3.15 9.52 -42.22
N LEU A 169 -3.21 10.61 -42.99
CA LEU A 169 -4.22 11.65 -42.99
C LEU A 169 -5.64 11.08 -43.13
N LEU A 170 -6.56 11.51 -42.25
CA LEU A 170 -7.98 11.66 -42.55
C LEU A 170 -8.64 12.61 -41.52
N GLY A 171 -8.80 13.87 -41.92
CA GLY A 171 -9.98 14.74 -41.72
C GLY A 171 -10.48 15.10 -40.30
N PRO A 172 -10.89 16.37 -40.06
CA PRO A 172 -11.26 16.83 -38.73
C PRO A 172 -12.67 16.36 -38.37
N ARG A 173 -12.78 15.50 -37.34
CA ARG A 173 -14.04 15.33 -36.60
C ARG A 173 -13.75 15.55 -35.12
N ARG A 174 -14.47 16.52 -34.57
CA ARG A 174 -14.48 16.90 -33.15
C ARG A 174 -14.51 15.64 -32.28
N LEU A 175 -13.42 15.38 -31.55
CA LEU A 175 -13.39 14.37 -30.51
C LEU A 175 -13.85 15.01 -29.21
N ILE A 176 -15.11 14.74 -28.85
CA ILE A 176 -15.60 14.86 -27.49
C ILE A 176 -14.92 13.72 -26.71
N PRO A 177 -14.20 13.99 -25.61
CA PRO A 177 -13.70 12.91 -24.77
C PRO A 177 -14.91 12.25 -24.10
N VAL A 178 -15.22 11.02 -24.51
CA VAL A 178 -16.23 10.20 -23.86
C VAL A 178 -15.61 9.65 -22.58
N ALA A 179 -15.66 10.46 -21.53
CA ALA A 179 -15.84 9.93 -20.19
C ALA A 179 -17.25 9.33 -20.14
N ALA A 180 -17.39 8.04 -19.89
CA ALA A 180 -18.69 7.40 -19.72
C ALA A 180 -18.60 6.38 -18.57
N SER A 181 -19.04 6.71 -17.36
CA SER A 181 -20.41 6.84 -16.85
C SER A 181 -20.83 5.60 -16.05
N LEU A 182 -21.06 5.83 -14.76
CA LEU A 182 -21.64 4.93 -13.76
C LEU A 182 -23.10 4.53 -14.08
N ALA A 183 -23.54 3.34 -13.63
CA ALA A 183 -24.85 3.12 -12.99
C ALA A 183 -25.02 1.70 -12.35
N LEU A 184 -25.23 1.72 -11.02
CA LEU A 184 -26.23 1.01 -10.16
C LEU A 184 -26.22 -0.51 -9.84
N ALA A 185 -26.46 -0.72 -8.53
CA ALA A 185 -27.22 -1.76 -7.79
C ALA A 185 -26.45 -2.87 -7.04
N ALA A 186 -26.85 -3.03 -5.78
CA ALA A 186 -26.19 -3.69 -4.64
C ALA A 186 -26.60 -5.16 -4.43
N GLY A 187 -25.83 -5.86 -3.59
CA GLY A 187 -26.20 -7.13 -2.96
C GLY A 187 -25.02 -7.79 -2.25
N ALA A 188 -25.00 -7.73 -0.92
CA ALA A 188 -23.99 -8.34 -0.05
C ALA A 188 -24.41 -9.76 0.40
N VAL A 189 -23.43 -10.62 0.68
CA VAL A 189 -23.61 -11.80 1.54
C VAL A 189 -22.32 -12.02 2.34
N ALA A 190 -22.48 -12.16 3.67
CA ALA A 190 -21.43 -12.32 4.67
C ALA A 190 -21.19 -13.81 5.01
N TRP A 191 -20.01 -14.13 5.54
CA TRP A 191 -19.64 -15.40 6.19
C TRP A 191 -19.19 -15.10 7.62
N SER A 192 -19.54 -15.94 8.60
CA SER A 192 -19.05 -15.86 9.99
C SER A 192 -18.44 -17.19 10.41
N ASP A 193 -17.37 -17.17 11.20
CA ASP A 193 -17.12 -18.19 12.22
C ASP A 193 -16.35 -17.61 13.43
N ASN A 194 -16.58 -18.20 14.60
CA ASN A 194 -16.27 -17.82 15.99
C ASN A 194 -14.99 -16.98 16.28
N GLN A 195 -15.08 -15.64 16.21
CA GLN A 195 -14.01 -14.67 16.55
C GLN A 195 -14.15 -14.15 18.00
N ASP A 196 -13.03 -13.89 18.70
CA ASP A 196 -13.07 -13.21 20.01
C ASP A 196 -13.73 -11.83 19.83
N PRO A 197 -14.74 -11.47 20.63
CA PRO A 197 -15.49 -10.24 20.41
C PRO A 197 -14.66 -8.96 20.63
N HIS A 198 -13.43 -9.07 21.16
CA HIS A 198 -12.49 -7.95 21.28
C HIS A 198 -11.73 -7.67 19.98
N TRP A 199 -11.86 -8.52 18.95
CA TRP A 199 -11.22 -8.31 17.65
C TRP A 199 -11.98 -7.25 16.84
N LEU A 200 -11.64 -5.99 17.12
CA LEU A 200 -12.18 -4.83 16.44
C LEU A 200 -11.43 -4.63 15.10
N LEU A 201 -12.20 -4.44 14.03
CA LEU A 201 -11.67 -4.19 12.69
C LEU A 201 -10.81 -2.93 12.67
N ALA A 202 -9.66 -3.02 12.03
CA ALA A 202 -8.82 -1.85 11.81
C ALA A 202 -9.40 -0.98 10.67
N PRO A 203 -9.11 0.32 10.68
CA PRO A 203 -9.36 1.16 9.50
C PRO A 203 -8.50 0.67 8.34
N ASP A 204 -9.05 0.63 7.13
CA ASP A 204 -8.33 0.18 5.92
C ASP A 204 -7.74 -1.25 6.03
N ASP A 205 -8.45 -2.17 6.70
CA ASP A 205 -8.14 -3.60 6.84
C ASP A 205 -8.73 -4.41 5.68
N GLY A 206 -7.90 -4.77 4.70
CA GLY A 206 -8.32 -5.31 3.41
C GLY A 206 -8.66 -6.80 3.44
N ASP A 207 -8.00 -7.55 4.30
CA ASP A 207 -8.08 -9.00 4.46
C ASP A 207 -8.73 -9.43 5.78
N SER A 208 -9.15 -8.46 6.60
CA SER A 208 -9.89 -8.66 7.86
C SER A 208 -9.08 -9.41 8.90
N ASP A 209 -7.79 -9.09 8.98
CA ASP A 209 -6.81 -9.68 9.89
C ASP A 209 -6.56 -8.82 11.15
N TYR A 210 -7.26 -7.68 11.25
CA TYR A 210 -7.20 -6.69 12.31
C TYR A 210 -5.97 -5.75 12.28
N LEU A 211 -5.26 -5.66 11.16
CA LEU A 211 -4.31 -4.59 10.85
C LEU A 211 -4.81 -3.65 9.75
N SER A 212 -4.41 -2.40 9.85
CA SER A 212 -4.49 -1.48 8.71
C SER A 212 -3.32 -1.73 7.76
N VAL A 213 -3.51 -1.46 6.47
CA VAL A 213 -2.43 -1.52 5.47
C VAL A 213 -1.16 -0.77 5.91
N ALA A 214 -1.29 0.34 6.63
CA ALA A 214 -0.15 1.10 7.14
C ALA A 214 0.63 0.32 8.21
N GLU A 215 -0.08 -0.33 9.12
CA GLU A 215 0.52 -1.17 10.17
C GLU A 215 1.16 -2.42 9.58
N GLU A 216 0.59 -2.98 8.53
CA GLU A 216 1.18 -4.11 7.83
C GLU A 216 2.47 -3.76 7.10
N ILE A 217 2.53 -2.58 6.48
CA ILE A 217 3.78 -2.04 5.93
C ILE A 217 4.83 -1.86 7.04
N LEU A 218 4.41 -1.32 8.20
CA LEU A 218 5.30 -1.16 9.34
C LEU A 218 5.79 -2.51 9.87
N ARG A 219 4.94 -3.53 9.87
CA ARG A 219 5.25 -4.87 10.36
C ARG A 219 6.05 -5.71 9.34
N GLY A 220 5.90 -5.41 8.05
CA GLY A 220 6.41 -6.22 6.96
C GLY A 220 5.53 -7.42 6.62
N THR A 221 4.24 -7.36 6.97
CA THR A 221 3.23 -8.36 6.60
C THR A 221 2.61 -8.04 5.23
N ILE A 222 1.85 -8.99 4.70
CA ILE A 222 1.25 -8.96 3.37
C ILE A 222 -0.23 -8.61 3.52
N TRP A 223 -0.53 -7.37 3.21
CA TRP A 223 -1.85 -6.75 3.38
C TRP A 223 -3.09 -7.31 2.66
N ASP A 224 -2.91 -8.35 1.86
CA ASP A 224 -4.00 -9.08 1.24
C ASP A 224 -4.01 -10.56 1.62
N ASN A 225 -3.19 -10.91 2.59
CA ASN A 225 -3.06 -12.24 3.12
C ASN A 225 -3.16 -12.16 4.64
N PRO A 226 -4.30 -12.54 5.22
CA PRO A 226 -4.57 -12.28 6.63
C PRO A 226 -3.65 -13.08 7.57
N ASP A 227 -2.87 -14.02 7.04
CA ASP A 227 -1.87 -14.83 7.73
C ASP A 227 -0.63 -14.94 6.82
N THR A 228 0.30 -13.99 6.97
CA THR A 228 1.45 -13.82 6.06
C THR A 228 2.38 -15.03 6.05
N ASP A 229 2.65 -15.60 7.23
CA ASP A 229 3.58 -16.71 7.39
C ASP A 229 2.91 -18.09 7.29
N GLY A 230 1.58 -18.14 7.26
CA GLY A 230 0.79 -19.34 7.06
C GLY A 230 0.73 -20.24 8.30
N ASP A 231 0.92 -19.68 9.50
CA ASP A 231 0.95 -20.42 10.76
C ASP A 231 -0.46 -20.69 11.35
N GLY A 232 -1.49 -20.12 10.72
CA GLY A 232 -2.90 -20.26 11.10
C GLY A 232 -3.40 -19.16 12.04
N TYR A 233 -2.62 -18.12 12.32
CA TYR A 233 -2.99 -16.96 13.12
C TYR A 233 -3.01 -15.68 12.28
N TYR A 234 -3.95 -14.78 12.56
CA TYR A 234 -4.04 -13.51 11.84
C TYR A 234 -2.87 -12.58 12.17
N ASP A 235 -2.31 -11.88 11.18
CA ASP A 235 -1.12 -11.04 11.37
C ASP A 235 -1.38 -9.93 12.41
N GLY A 236 -2.59 -9.35 12.46
CA GLY A 236 -2.99 -8.38 13.49
C GLY A 236 -3.14 -8.92 14.89
N VAL A 237 -3.61 -10.16 15.02
CA VAL A 237 -3.65 -10.88 16.31
C VAL A 237 -2.23 -11.16 16.80
N GLN A 238 -1.37 -11.69 15.92
CA GLN A 238 0.04 -11.95 16.22
C GLN A 238 0.79 -10.66 16.59
N THR A 239 0.53 -9.55 15.88
CA THR A 239 1.15 -8.25 16.14
C THR A 239 0.77 -7.72 17.52
N SER A 240 -0.50 -7.85 17.89
CA SER A 240 -1.01 -7.44 19.20
C SER A 240 -0.37 -8.25 20.34
N PHE A 241 -0.27 -9.58 20.18
CA PHE A 241 0.40 -10.45 21.16
C PHE A 241 1.89 -10.17 21.26
N LEU A 242 2.58 -9.89 20.15
CA LEU A 242 3.99 -9.52 20.20
C LEU A 242 4.22 -8.23 20.98
N ILE A 243 3.42 -7.18 20.71
CA ILE A 243 3.55 -5.92 21.44
C ILE A 243 3.30 -6.15 22.93
N LYS A 244 2.28 -6.93 23.30
CA LYS A 244 2.03 -7.26 24.72
C LYS A 244 3.18 -8.03 25.35
N GLN A 245 3.71 -9.04 24.67
CA GLN A 245 4.84 -9.82 25.15
C GLN A 245 6.09 -8.95 25.37
N LEU A 246 6.35 -8.00 24.48
CA LEU A 246 7.48 -7.06 24.62
C LEU A 246 7.26 -6.04 25.74
N ILE A 247 6.02 -5.77 26.16
CA ILE A 247 5.73 -4.92 27.33
C ILE A 247 5.87 -5.73 28.63
N ASP A 248 5.39 -6.98 28.63
CA ASP A 248 5.49 -7.87 29.81
C ASP A 248 6.93 -8.35 30.07
N CYS A 249 7.71 -8.50 29.00
CA CYS A 249 9.11 -8.91 29.04
C CYS A 249 9.96 -7.91 28.21
N PRO A 250 10.21 -6.70 28.73
CA PRO A 250 10.88 -5.64 27.99
C PRO A 250 12.31 -6.02 27.57
N PRO A 251 12.74 -5.62 26.35
CA PRO A 251 14.11 -5.83 25.91
C PRO A 251 15.09 -4.96 26.73
N PRO A 252 16.41 -5.24 26.68
CA PRO A 252 17.40 -4.47 27.41
C PRO A 252 17.31 -2.97 27.10
N GLY A 253 17.34 -2.14 28.15
CA GLY A 253 17.27 -0.69 28.03
C GLY A 253 15.87 -0.11 27.92
N VAL A 254 14.83 -0.95 27.90
CA VAL A 254 13.43 -0.50 27.99
C VAL A 254 12.94 -0.60 29.43
N GLU A 255 12.41 0.49 29.95
CA GLU A 255 11.73 0.58 31.24
C GLU A 255 10.22 0.73 31.00
N VAL A 256 9.40 0.06 31.83
CA VAL A 256 7.94 0.05 31.74
C VAL A 256 7.38 0.47 33.09
N ILE A 257 6.78 1.66 33.17
CA ILE A 257 6.35 2.31 34.42
C ILE A 257 4.82 2.37 34.45
N PRO A 258 4.16 1.63 35.36
CA PRO A 258 2.71 1.69 35.50
C PRO A 258 2.28 2.90 36.36
N HIS A 259 1.34 3.68 35.85
CA HIS A 259 0.71 4.81 36.52
C HIS A 259 -0.75 4.47 36.83
N TYR A 260 -1.00 3.91 38.01
CA TYR A 260 -2.34 3.55 38.46
C TYR A 260 -3.15 4.77 38.89
N LEU A 261 -4.42 4.81 38.48
CA LEU A 261 -5.41 5.75 38.99
C LEU A 261 -6.35 5.06 39.99
N GLN A 262 -7.03 5.84 40.82
CA GLN A 262 -7.98 5.31 41.82
C GLN A 262 -9.29 4.78 41.21
N HIS A 263 -9.52 5.03 39.92
CA HIS A 263 -10.76 4.68 39.23
C HIS A 263 -10.53 3.56 38.21
N THR A 264 -11.58 2.80 37.95
CA THR A 264 -11.64 1.76 36.90
C THR A 264 -12.69 2.14 35.87
N GLU A 265 -12.53 1.63 34.66
CA GLU A 265 -13.51 1.70 33.59
C GLU A 265 -13.90 0.29 33.13
N PRO A 266 -15.16 0.08 32.70
CA PRO A 266 -15.58 -1.19 32.12
C PRO A 266 -15.04 -1.33 30.69
N CYS A 267 -14.59 -2.52 30.32
CA CYS A 267 -14.40 -2.91 28.92
C CYS A 267 -15.77 -2.97 28.22
N MET A 268 -15.90 -2.34 27.05
CA MET A 268 -17.18 -2.28 26.33
C MET A 268 -17.59 -3.59 25.66
N VAL A 269 -16.70 -4.59 25.66
CA VAL A 269 -16.92 -5.91 25.08
C VAL A 269 -17.27 -6.94 26.15
N CYS A 270 -16.42 -7.13 27.18
CA CYS A 270 -16.63 -8.15 28.20
C CYS A 270 -17.13 -7.63 29.57
N GLY A 271 -17.10 -6.32 29.79
CA GLY A 271 -17.53 -5.70 31.06
C GLY A 271 -16.52 -5.77 32.21
N GLU A 272 -15.33 -6.32 31.98
CA GLU A 272 -14.24 -6.37 32.99
C GLU A 272 -13.86 -4.95 33.42
N GLN A 273 -13.59 -4.76 34.72
CA GLN A 273 -13.18 -3.47 35.29
C GLN A 273 -11.66 -3.33 35.17
N VAL A 274 -11.21 -2.41 34.32
CA VAL A 274 -9.79 -2.14 34.06
C VAL A 274 -9.40 -0.81 34.67
N ASN A 275 -8.20 -0.69 35.24
CA ASN A 275 -7.73 0.57 35.81
C ASN A 275 -7.70 1.68 34.74
N MET A 276 -8.12 2.90 35.07
CA MET A 276 -8.12 4.03 34.10
C MET A 276 -6.73 4.63 33.86
N GLY A 277 -5.71 4.13 34.55
CA GLY A 277 -4.33 4.56 34.40
C GLY A 277 -3.70 4.18 33.06
N TRP A 278 -2.40 4.40 32.97
CA TRP A 278 -1.61 4.10 31.79
C TRP A 278 -0.27 3.49 32.19
N VAL A 279 0.42 2.95 31.20
CA VAL A 279 1.79 2.49 31.29
C VAL A 279 2.63 3.39 30.40
N GLU A 280 3.70 3.94 30.97
CA GLU A 280 4.73 4.68 30.25
C GLU A 280 5.88 3.73 29.93
N ILE A 281 6.31 3.70 28.68
CA ILE A 281 7.36 2.82 28.17
C ILE A 281 8.48 3.71 27.66
N ILE A 282 9.68 3.55 28.21
CA ILE A 282 10.84 4.40 27.95
C ILE A 282 11.97 3.54 27.41
N ASN A 283 12.59 3.92 26.30
CA ASN A 283 13.81 3.26 25.82
C ASN A 283 15.03 4.16 26.02
N HIS A 284 15.83 3.86 27.04
CA HIS A 284 17.04 4.61 27.40
C HIS A 284 18.16 4.48 26.38
N LEU A 285 18.15 3.42 25.56
CA LEU A 285 19.15 3.23 24.51
C LEU A 285 18.80 4.00 23.23
N ARG A 286 17.57 4.51 23.11
CA ARG A 286 17.10 5.30 21.95
C ARG A 286 16.77 6.74 22.36
N HIS A 287 17.71 7.40 23.05
CA HIS A 287 17.59 8.79 23.49
C HIS A 287 16.34 9.05 24.35
N ASP A 288 16.03 8.12 25.26
CA ASP A 288 14.88 8.20 26.17
C ASP A 288 13.55 8.41 25.44
N ARG A 289 13.39 7.83 24.23
CA ARG A 289 12.10 7.86 23.52
C ARG A 289 11.02 7.18 24.36
N THR A 290 9.87 7.84 24.46
CA THR A 290 8.75 7.42 25.29
C THR A 290 7.50 7.11 24.47
N PHE A 291 6.72 6.15 24.95
CA PHE A 291 5.42 5.76 24.39
C PHE A 291 4.51 5.33 25.54
N SER A 292 3.24 5.73 25.49
CA SER A 292 2.29 5.46 26.56
C SER A 292 1.05 4.72 26.06
N LEU A 293 0.57 3.75 26.83
CA LEU A 293 -0.67 3.02 26.57
C LEU A 293 -1.56 3.00 27.81
N HIS A 294 -2.85 3.24 27.64
CA HIS A 294 -3.82 3.03 28.72
C HIS A 294 -3.91 1.54 29.09
N PHE A 295 -4.24 1.22 30.35
CA PHE A 295 -4.43 -0.19 30.75
C PHE A 295 -5.56 -0.87 29.96
N ILE A 296 -6.58 -0.11 29.53
CA ILE A 296 -7.61 -0.66 28.63
C ILE A 296 -7.02 -1.10 27.28
N ALA A 297 -5.99 -0.41 26.76
CA ALA A 297 -5.31 -0.83 25.55
C ALA A 297 -4.53 -2.13 25.79
N LEU A 298 -3.85 -2.26 26.94
CA LEU A 298 -3.17 -3.50 27.33
C LEU A 298 -4.14 -4.68 27.44
N HIS A 299 -5.34 -4.47 27.98
CA HIS A 299 -6.40 -5.49 28.03
C HIS A 299 -6.80 -5.98 26.63
N TYR A 300 -6.91 -5.10 25.64
CA TYR A 300 -7.21 -5.49 24.25
C TYR A 300 -6.02 -6.18 23.56
N LEU A 301 -4.79 -5.76 23.85
CA LEU A 301 -3.59 -6.42 23.32
C LEU A 301 -3.48 -7.87 23.83
N GLU A 302 -3.85 -8.15 25.08
CA GLU A 302 -3.95 -9.51 25.65
C GLU A 302 -5.00 -10.38 24.97
N ARG A 303 -5.94 -9.77 24.25
CA ARG A 303 -6.98 -10.44 23.47
C ARG A 303 -6.64 -10.50 21.98
N GLY A 304 -5.51 -9.93 21.55
CA GLY A 304 -5.10 -9.95 20.15
C GLY A 304 -5.67 -8.80 19.31
N CYS A 305 -5.96 -7.64 19.90
CA CYS A 305 -6.45 -6.47 19.15
C CYS A 305 -5.69 -5.18 19.49
N LEU A 306 -5.36 -4.40 18.46
CA LEU A 306 -4.73 -3.07 18.60
C LEU A 306 -5.73 -1.97 18.92
N GLU A 307 -6.98 -2.09 18.45
CA GLU A 307 -8.03 -1.13 18.75
C GLU A 307 -8.72 -1.49 20.06
N TYR A 308 -8.96 -0.49 20.91
CA TYR A 308 -9.52 -0.67 22.25
C TYR A 308 -10.66 0.30 22.52
N ARG A 309 -11.65 -0.17 23.30
CA ARG A 309 -12.83 0.61 23.70
C ARG A 309 -13.23 0.32 25.14
N GLY A 310 -12.86 1.23 26.04
CA GLY A 310 -13.36 1.30 27.41
C GLY A 310 -14.53 2.27 27.55
N GLY A 311 -15.10 2.33 28.75
CA GLY A 311 -16.14 3.29 29.10
C GLY A 311 -15.67 4.75 29.05
N TYR A 312 -14.36 4.99 29.19
CA TYR A 312 -13.75 6.32 29.13
C TYR A 312 -12.72 6.45 28.01
N HIS A 313 -11.80 5.50 27.87
CA HIS A 313 -10.73 5.58 26.88
C HIS A 313 -11.02 4.70 25.67
N SER A 314 -10.84 5.25 24.47
CA SER A 314 -10.87 4.48 23.22
C SER A 314 -9.82 5.00 22.25
N GLY A 315 -9.33 4.11 21.39
CA GLY A 315 -8.28 4.43 20.44
C GLY A 315 -7.65 3.18 19.86
N ARG A 316 -6.48 3.34 19.25
CA ARG A 316 -5.70 2.24 18.66
C ARG A 316 -4.25 2.35 19.12
N ALA A 317 -3.63 1.24 19.46
CA ALA A 317 -2.23 1.19 19.85
C ALA A 317 -1.34 1.57 18.66
N ASP A 318 -0.40 2.49 18.88
CA ASP A 318 0.50 2.97 17.82
C ASP A 318 1.62 1.94 17.56
N VAL A 319 1.50 1.23 16.44
CA VAL A 319 2.45 0.20 16.01
C VAL A 319 3.82 0.80 15.66
N ASP A 320 3.89 2.03 15.14
CA ASP A 320 5.17 2.67 14.77
C ASP A 320 5.96 3.06 16.01
N SER A 321 5.29 3.69 16.99
CA SER A 321 5.89 4.01 18.28
C SER A 321 6.33 2.74 19.02
N ALA A 322 5.47 1.71 19.04
CA ALA A 322 5.81 0.41 19.62
C ALA A 322 7.03 -0.22 18.91
N LYS A 323 7.08 -0.20 17.58
CA LYS A 323 8.23 -0.70 16.80
C LYS A 323 9.50 0.08 17.12
N THR A 324 9.39 1.39 17.25
CA THR A 324 10.53 2.27 17.51
C THR A 324 11.09 2.11 18.91
N ILE A 325 10.29 1.69 19.90
CA ILE A 325 10.72 1.64 21.31
C ILE A 325 10.96 0.21 21.78
N LEU A 326 10.15 -0.76 21.37
CA LEU A 326 10.14 -2.12 21.90
C LEU A 326 10.95 -3.13 21.07
N PHE A 327 11.35 -2.81 19.84
CA PHE A 327 12.05 -3.78 18.99
C PHE A 327 13.57 -3.79 19.26
N PRO A 328 14.24 -4.94 19.05
CA PRO A 328 15.68 -5.10 19.29
C PRO A 328 16.48 -3.96 18.69
N TYR A 329 17.28 -3.32 19.53
CA TYR A 329 18.20 -2.25 19.17
C TYR A 329 19.62 -2.79 19.34
N ASP A 330 20.37 -2.88 18.24
CA ASP A 330 21.78 -3.29 18.27
C ASP A 330 22.69 -2.09 17.93
N PRO A 331 23.19 -1.37 18.95
CA PRO A 331 24.08 -0.23 18.73
C PRO A 331 25.43 -0.64 18.14
N ALA A 332 25.84 -1.92 18.23
CA ALA A 332 27.11 -2.37 17.66
C ALA A 332 27.12 -2.38 16.12
N HIS A 333 25.95 -2.36 15.48
CA HIS A 333 25.80 -2.30 14.02
C HIS A 333 25.52 -0.89 13.49
N GLN A 334 25.47 0.13 14.35
CA GLN A 334 25.37 1.53 13.92
C GLN A 334 26.77 2.09 13.69
N LEU A 335 27.16 2.25 12.43
CA LEU A 335 28.34 3.03 12.07
C LEU A 335 28.05 4.50 12.37
N PRO A 336 28.93 5.24 13.06
CA PRO A 336 28.73 6.66 13.27
C PRO A 336 28.67 7.36 11.90
N PRO A 337 27.62 8.16 11.63
CA PRO A 337 27.50 8.88 10.37
C PRO A 337 28.66 9.87 10.20
N GLU A 338 29.25 9.96 9.00
CA GLU A 338 30.34 10.92 8.70
C GLU A 338 29.77 12.35 8.55
N GLY A 339 29.50 13.03 9.66
CA GLY A 339 29.05 14.43 9.68
C GLY A 339 28.30 14.81 10.95
N LEU A 340 27.73 16.02 10.99
CA LEU A 340 26.98 16.52 12.15
C LEU A 340 25.50 16.13 12.02
N ASP A 341 25.16 14.92 12.46
CA ASP A 341 23.77 14.48 12.64
C ASP A 341 23.12 15.36 13.72
N SER A 342 22.30 16.31 13.28
CA SER A 342 21.79 17.39 14.11
C SER A 342 20.55 16.99 14.90
N ASP A 343 19.88 15.89 14.53
CA ASP A 343 18.67 15.39 15.19
C ASP A 343 18.80 13.95 15.72
N GLY A 344 19.96 13.32 15.56
CA GLY A 344 20.32 12.05 16.21
C GLY A 344 19.56 10.86 15.62
N ASP A 345 19.20 10.92 14.35
CA ASP A 345 18.47 9.87 13.66
C ASP A 345 19.37 8.86 12.93
N GLY A 346 20.69 9.12 12.92
CA GLY A 346 21.71 8.30 12.26
C GLY A 346 21.93 8.66 10.79
N LEU A 347 21.41 9.79 10.31
CA LEU A 347 21.62 10.33 8.96
C LEU A 347 22.36 11.68 9.02
N VAL A 348 23.18 11.98 8.01
CA VAL A 348 23.90 13.26 7.86
C VAL A 348 23.14 14.21 6.95
#